data_AF-D8PKX7-F1
#
_entry.id   AF-D8PKX7-F1
#
_cell.length_a   1.000
_cell.length_b   1.000
_cell.length_c   1.000
_cell.angle_alpha   90.00
_cell.angle_beta   90.00
_cell.angle_gamma   90.00
#
_symmetry.space_group_name_H-M   'P 1'
#
loop_
_entity.id
_entity.type
_entity.pdbx_description
1 polymer ?
#
loop_
_entity_poly.entity_id
_entity_poly.type
_entity_poly.pdbx_seq_one_letter_code
_entity_poly.pdbx_strand_id
1 'polypeptide(L)'
;QLTFYGAYHSNKVNVGIHMIFVPTIMWTAFVMTSSLPTPSFFPDFHYKINDYLALSSSWPTVYAIVVAAYYFALDPVAAVSTVIPRGLDHFQLALALHVTSWLFQFAGHGLAEGRAPALLDNLLGAIVLAPFFVHIEELFVLGYRPQLHKELNNAIGVEITRIRKAQGEARRAKEKKAQ
;
A
#
# COMPACT_ATOMS: atom_id res chain seq x y z
N GLN A 1 10.15 3.49 9.86
CA GLN A 1 9.12 2.61 9.28
C GLN A 1 9.50 2.13 7.88
N LEU A 2 9.88 3.03 6.95
CA LEU A 2 10.33 2.69 5.59
C LEU A 2 11.43 1.62 5.53
N THR A 3 12.49 1.74 6.33
CA THR A 3 13.60 0.76 6.35
C THR A 3 13.14 -0.63 6.76
N PHE A 4 12.28 -0.72 7.79
CA PHE A 4 11.74 -2.00 8.26
C PHE A 4 10.82 -2.60 7.19
N TYR A 5 9.91 -1.79 6.61
CA TYR A 5 9.04 -2.25 5.53
C TYR A 5 9.83 -2.77 4.33
N GLY A 6 10.83 -2.03 3.86
CA GLY A 6 11.67 -2.43 2.73
C GLY A 6 12.56 -3.64 3.02
N ALA A 7 13.02 -3.82 4.26
CA ALA A 7 13.76 -5.03 4.67
C ALA A 7 12.86 -6.27 4.71
N TYR A 8 11.58 -6.10 5.03
CA TYR A 8 10.60 -7.19 5.00
C TYR A 8 10.13 -7.48 3.57
N HIS A 9 9.90 -6.48 2.73
CA HIS A 9 9.42 -6.61 1.35
C HIS A 9 10.55 -6.44 0.32
N SER A 10 11.65 -7.20 0.45
CA SER A 10 12.82 -7.03 -0.41
C SER A 10 12.79 -7.90 -1.70
N ASN A 11 11.76 -8.75 -1.88
CA ASN A 11 11.64 -9.57 -3.08
C ASN A 11 11.13 -8.73 -4.25
N LYS A 12 11.95 -8.54 -5.29
CA LYS A 12 11.62 -7.66 -6.43
C LYS A 12 10.36 -8.06 -7.19
N VAL A 13 10.05 -9.35 -7.29
CA VAL A 13 8.82 -9.83 -7.95
C VAL A 13 7.61 -9.43 -7.09
N ASN A 14 7.66 -9.69 -5.78
CA ASN A 14 6.58 -9.30 -4.88
C ASN A 14 6.41 -7.77 -4.84
N VAL A 15 7.51 -7.01 -4.79
CA VAL A 15 7.45 -5.54 -4.89
C VAL A 15 6.78 -5.10 -6.18
N GLY A 16 7.14 -5.65 -7.34
CA GLY A 16 6.49 -5.32 -8.61
C GLY A 16 4.99 -5.61 -8.63
N ILE A 17 4.58 -6.73 -8.04
CA ILE A 17 3.16 -7.08 -7.85
C ILE A 17 2.48 -6.02 -6.97
N HIS A 18 3.08 -5.66 -5.84
CA HIS A 18 2.54 -4.65 -4.93
C HIS A 18 2.37 -3.29 -5.62
N MET A 19 3.38 -2.86 -6.37
CA MET A 19 3.38 -1.58 -7.09
C MET A 19 2.24 -1.48 -8.10
N ILE A 20 1.85 -2.58 -8.75
CA ILE A 20 0.74 -2.57 -9.72
C ILE A 20 -0.62 -2.75 -9.02
N PHE A 21 -0.70 -3.71 -8.10
CA PHE A 21 -1.99 -4.20 -7.62
C PHE A 21 -2.46 -3.52 -6.34
N VAL A 22 -1.60 -2.90 -5.52
CA VAL A 22 -2.06 -2.09 -4.36
C VAL A 22 -2.82 -0.84 -4.83
N PRO A 23 -2.33 -0.03 -5.78
CA PRO A 23 -3.08 1.11 -6.30
C PRO A 23 -4.38 0.68 -6.98
N THR A 24 -4.35 -0.45 -7.71
CA THR A 24 -5.54 -1.02 -8.36
C THR A 24 -6.59 -1.47 -7.32
N ILE A 25 -6.18 -2.12 -6.23
CA ILE A 25 -7.08 -2.48 -5.12
C ILE A 25 -7.70 -1.23 -4.50
N MET A 26 -6.90 -0.19 -4.26
CA MET A 26 -7.40 1.07 -3.71
C MET A 26 -8.44 1.72 -4.62
N TRP A 27 -8.11 1.80 -5.91
CA TRP A 27 -8.99 2.36 -6.93
C TRP A 27 -10.32 1.62 -7.04
N THR A 28 -10.26 0.30 -7.18
CA THR A 28 -11.46 -0.55 -7.29
C THR A 28 -12.31 -0.50 -6.01
N ALA A 29 -11.68 -0.43 -4.83
CA ALA A 29 -12.39 -0.25 -3.57
C ALA A 29 -13.13 1.09 -3.53
N PHE A 30 -12.52 2.18 -4.00
CA PHE A 30 -13.19 3.48 -4.08
C PHE A 30 -14.36 3.46 -5.05
N VAL A 31 -14.21 2.86 -6.23
CA VAL A 31 -15.31 2.71 -7.19
C VAL A 31 -16.48 1.95 -6.55
N MET A 32 -16.22 0.77 -5.97
CA MET A 32 -17.28 -0.05 -5.36
C MET A 32 -17.95 0.62 -4.16
N THR A 33 -17.19 1.36 -3.33
CA THR A 33 -17.72 2.00 -2.12
C THR A 33 -18.31 3.39 -2.37
N SER A 34 -18.06 4.00 -3.53
CA SER A 34 -18.62 5.31 -3.90
C SER A 34 -20.15 5.29 -4.03
N SER A 35 -20.74 4.14 -4.37
CA SER A 35 -22.18 3.95 -4.52
C SER A 35 -22.88 3.51 -3.22
N LEU A 36 -22.14 3.34 -2.11
CA LEU A 36 -22.75 2.97 -0.84
C LEU A 36 -23.55 4.13 -0.26
N PRO A 37 -24.71 3.86 0.38
CA PRO A 37 -25.46 4.89 1.09
C PRO A 37 -24.59 5.61 2.12
N THR A 38 -24.70 6.93 2.15
CA THR A 38 -24.05 7.76 3.17
C THR A 38 -25.02 8.07 4.31
N PRO A 39 -24.54 8.13 5.56
CA PRO A 39 -25.37 8.56 6.68
C PRO A 39 -25.92 9.98 6.51
N SER A 40 -27.09 10.28 7.08
CA SER A 40 -27.73 11.60 6.96
C SER A 40 -26.93 12.77 7.55
N PHE A 41 -25.93 12.49 8.39
CA PHE A 41 -25.04 13.52 8.94
C PHE A 41 -23.86 13.86 8.02
N PHE A 42 -23.65 13.12 6.92
CA PHE A 42 -22.64 13.49 5.93
C PHE A 42 -23.04 14.82 5.29
N PRO A 43 -22.11 15.80 5.18
CA PRO A 43 -22.42 17.05 4.51
C PRO A 43 -22.81 16.76 3.06
N ASP A 44 -23.93 17.27 2.57
CA ASP A 44 -24.30 17.09 1.17
C ASP A 44 -23.45 18.03 0.31
N PHE A 45 -22.44 17.47 -0.36
CA PHE A 45 -21.64 18.22 -1.32
C PHE A 45 -21.26 17.34 -2.51
N HIS A 46 -21.25 17.98 -3.67
CA HIS A 46 -20.76 17.42 -4.91
C HIS A 46 -20.04 18.51 -5.69
N TYR A 47 -18.71 18.44 -5.72
CA TYR A 47 -17.86 19.37 -6.43
C TYR A 47 -17.20 18.67 -7.62
N LYS A 48 -17.67 18.99 -8.83
CA LYS A 48 -17.08 18.47 -10.06
C LYS A 48 -15.81 19.27 -10.39
N ILE A 49 -14.66 18.59 -10.42
CA ILE A 49 -13.39 19.19 -10.85
C ILE A 49 -13.28 19.13 -12.38
N ASN A 50 -13.52 17.96 -12.97
CA ASN A 50 -13.62 17.76 -14.43
C ASN A 50 -14.51 16.54 -14.75
N ASP A 51 -14.51 16.07 -16.00
CA ASP A 51 -15.34 14.92 -16.41
C ASP A 51 -14.90 13.58 -15.80
N TYR A 52 -13.70 13.53 -15.22
CA TYR A 52 -13.08 12.34 -14.64
C TYR A 52 -12.85 12.45 -13.13
N LEU A 53 -13.07 13.62 -12.54
CA LEU A 53 -12.73 13.92 -11.15
C LEU A 53 -13.82 14.76 -10.50
N ALA A 54 -14.35 14.26 -9.39
CA ALA A 54 -15.30 14.98 -8.54
C ALA A 54 -15.06 14.62 -7.07
N LEU A 55 -15.24 15.59 -6.19
CA LEU A 55 -15.26 15.39 -4.75
C LEU A 55 -16.72 15.40 -4.31
N SER A 56 -17.22 14.25 -3.91
CA SER A 56 -18.57 14.10 -3.37
C SER A 56 -18.54 13.63 -1.93
N SER A 57 -19.64 13.85 -1.23
CA SER A 57 -19.87 13.23 0.07
C SER A 57 -20.02 11.73 -0.07
N SER A 58 -18.96 10.98 0.22
CA SER A 58 -18.90 9.53 0.04
C SER A 58 -17.86 8.90 0.99
N TRP A 59 -17.96 7.59 1.20
CA TRP A 59 -16.99 6.83 1.99
C TRP A 59 -15.54 6.94 1.47
N PRO A 60 -15.29 6.87 0.14
CA PRO A 60 -13.97 7.16 -0.42
C PRO A 60 -13.41 8.53 -0.03
N THR A 61 -14.26 9.56 0.01
CA THR A 61 -13.81 10.91 0.38
C THR A 61 -13.40 10.99 1.84
N VAL A 62 -14.14 10.33 2.75
CA VAL A 62 -13.75 10.24 4.17
C VAL A 62 -12.41 9.52 4.31
N TYR A 63 -12.26 8.37 3.67
CA TYR A 63 -11.01 7.62 3.68
C TYR A 63 -9.86 8.47 3.16
N ALA A 64 -10.03 9.15 2.03
CA ALA A 64 -8.98 9.96 1.45
C ALA A 64 -8.59 11.17 2.31
N ILE A 65 -9.53 11.81 3.01
CA ILE A 65 -9.21 12.88 3.97
C ILE A 65 -8.36 12.33 5.12
N VAL A 66 -8.76 11.19 5.69
CA VAL A 66 -8.04 10.54 6.81
C VAL A 66 -6.62 10.14 6.37
N VAL A 67 -6.50 9.52 5.20
CA VAL A 67 -5.21 9.10 4.65
C VAL A 67 -4.35 10.28 4.25
N ALA A 68 -4.91 11.31 3.63
CA ALA A 68 -4.16 12.53 3.28
C ALA A 68 -3.64 13.23 4.54
N ALA A 69 -4.43 13.32 5.62
CA ALA A 69 -3.97 13.88 6.89
C ALA A 69 -2.84 13.05 7.50
N TYR A 70 -2.96 11.72 7.47
CA TYR A 70 -1.91 10.82 7.95
C TYR A 70 -0.63 10.95 7.10
N TYR A 71 -0.75 10.99 5.77
CA TYR A 71 0.38 11.12 4.87
C TYR A 71 1.03 12.49 4.98
N PHE A 72 0.24 13.55 5.20
CA PHE A 72 0.78 14.89 5.42
C PHE A 72 1.66 14.93 6.67
N ALA A 73 1.32 14.19 7.72
CA ALA A 73 2.16 14.05 8.90
C ALA A 73 3.47 13.26 8.64
N LEU A 74 3.50 12.40 7.62
CA LEU A 74 4.68 11.62 7.23
C LEU A 74 5.56 12.34 6.21
N ASP A 75 4.95 12.80 5.11
CA ASP A 75 5.55 13.58 4.03
C ASP A 75 4.47 14.46 3.34
N PRO A 76 4.48 15.79 3.61
CA PRO A 76 3.52 16.73 3.03
C PRO A 76 3.48 16.78 1.50
N VAL A 77 4.61 16.55 0.83
CA VAL A 77 4.67 16.64 -0.64
C VAL A 77 4.09 15.38 -1.27
N ALA A 78 4.37 14.22 -0.68
CA ALA A 78 3.79 12.96 -1.12
C ALA A 78 2.26 12.93 -0.91
N ALA A 79 1.74 13.60 0.12
CA ALA A 79 0.29 13.63 0.38
C ALA A 79 -0.53 14.36 -0.71
N VAL A 80 0.05 15.35 -1.41
CA VAL A 80 -0.67 16.19 -2.39
C VAL A 80 -0.85 15.50 -3.74
N SER A 81 -0.07 14.47 -4.06
CA SER A 81 -0.14 13.76 -5.35
C SER A 81 -1.20 12.66 -5.41
N THR A 82 -1.97 12.43 -4.33
CA THR A 82 -3.02 11.42 -4.31
C THR A 82 -4.27 11.89 -5.07
N VAL A 83 -4.49 11.33 -6.26
CA VAL A 83 -5.71 11.60 -7.07
C VAL A 83 -6.78 10.55 -6.75
N ILE A 84 -7.99 10.99 -6.45
CA ILE A 84 -9.17 10.11 -6.24
C ILE A 84 -10.01 10.14 -7.51
N PRO A 85 -9.87 9.21 -8.45
CA PRO A 85 -10.69 9.20 -9.66
C PRO A 85 -12.17 8.96 -9.36
N ARG A 86 -13.02 9.53 -10.22
CA ARG A 86 -14.49 9.40 -10.19
C ARG A 86 -14.90 7.92 -10.22
N GLY A 87 -15.89 7.57 -9.41
CA GLY A 87 -16.64 6.31 -9.51
C GLY A 87 -17.32 6.23 -10.87
N LEU A 88 -16.73 5.46 -11.78
CA LEU A 88 -17.44 4.99 -12.96
C LEU A 88 -18.48 3.96 -12.49
N ASP A 89 -19.68 3.97 -13.07
CA ASP A 89 -20.72 2.97 -12.80
C ASP A 89 -20.34 1.61 -13.44
N HIS A 90 -19.27 1.03 -12.91
CA HIS A 90 -18.58 -0.14 -13.44
C HIS A 90 -18.25 -1.10 -12.29
N PHE A 91 -19.20 -1.29 -11.37
CA PHE A 91 -19.03 -2.18 -10.22
C PHE A 91 -18.50 -3.55 -10.61
N GLN A 92 -19.03 -4.15 -11.70
CA GLN A 92 -18.60 -5.47 -12.16
C GLN A 92 -17.14 -5.50 -12.64
N LEU A 93 -16.70 -4.48 -13.38
CA LEU A 93 -15.31 -4.36 -13.80
C LEU A 93 -14.41 -4.12 -12.58
N ALA A 94 -14.82 -3.24 -11.66
CA ALA A 94 -14.10 -2.95 -10.44
C ALA A 94 -13.95 -4.22 -9.58
N LEU A 95 -15.02 -5.01 -9.41
CA LEU A 95 -15.00 -6.27 -8.68
C LEU A 95 -14.06 -7.29 -9.35
N ALA A 96 -14.13 -7.46 -10.67
CA ALA A 96 -13.26 -8.37 -11.40
C ALA A 96 -11.77 -8.00 -11.25
N LEU A 97 -11.45 -6.71 -11.39
CA LEU A 97 -10.10 -6.19 -11.16
C LEU A 97 -9.67 -6.33 -9.70
N HIS A 98 -10.58 -6.10 -8.74
CA HIS A 98 -10.29 -6.22 -7.32
C HIS A 98 -9.90 -7.65 -6.94
N VAL A 99 -10.72 -8.63 -7.36
CA VAL A 99 -10.45 -10.05 -7.12
C VAL A 99 -9.15 -10.47 -7.79
N THR A 100 -8.96 -10.11 -9.06
CA THR A 100 -7.73 -10.41 -9.80
C THR A 100 -6.50 -9.85 -9.10
N SER A 101 -6.59 -8.60 -8.62
CA SER A 101 -5.49 -7.94 -7.90
C SER A 101 -5.12 -8.69 -6.62
N TRP A 102 -6.11 -9.11 -5.83
CA TRP A 102 -5.86 -9.92 -4.63
C TRP A 102 -5.22 -11.27 -4.94
N LEU A 103 -5.64 -11.95 -6.02
CA LEU A 103 -5.00 -13.19 -6.45
C LEU A 103 -3.52 -13.00 -6.74
N PHE A 104 -3.14 -11.91 -7.42
CA PHE A 104 -1.74 -11.57 -7.66
C PHE A 104 -1.00 -11.22 -6.37
N GLN A 105 -1.59 -10.45 -5.45
CA GLN A 105 -0.99 -10.14 -4.14
C GLN A 105 -0.68 -11.42 -3.35
N PHE A 106 -1.65 -12.34 -3.26
CA PHE A 106 -1.46 -13.61 -2.58
C PHE A 106 -0.43 -14.50 -3.29
N ALA A 107 -0.41 -14.51 -4.63
CA ALA A 107 0.60 -15.20 -5.40
C ALA A 107 2.00 -14.63 -5.17
N GLY A 108 2.15 -13.30 -5.09
CA GLY A 108 3.42 -12.66 -4.78
C GLY A 108 3.95 -13.04 -3.40
N HIS A 109 3.10 -12.94 -2.37
CA HIS A 109 3.44 -13.36 -1.01
C HIS A 109 3.78 -14.85 -0.91
N GLY A 110 2.94 -15.72 -1.48
CA GLY A 110 3.09 -17.17 -1.37
C GLY A 110 4.20 -17.76 -2.26
N LEU A 111 4.23 -17.39 -3.54
CA LEU A 111 5.11 -17.99 -4.53
C LEU A 111 6.46 -17.28 -4.64
N ALA A 112 6.49 -15.95 -4.52
CA ALA A 112 7.73 -15.20 -4.66
C ALA A 112 8.43 -15.01 -3.30
N GLU A 113 7.70 -14.61 -2.25
CA GLU A 113 8.30 -14.34 -0.94
C GLU A 113 8.29 -15.54 0.01
N GLY A 114 7.40 -16.51 -0.19
CA GLY A 114 7.24 -17.67 0.68
C GLY A 114 6.73 -17.31 2.07
N ARG A 115 5.99 -16.19 2.20
CA ARG A 115 5.48 -15.67 3.47
C ARG A 115 3.99 -15.43 3.38
N ALA A 116 3.30 -15.55 4.52
CA ALA A 116 1.90 -15.16 4.60
C ALA A 116 1.75 -13.64 4.46
N PRO A 117 0.68 -13.15 3.83
CA PRO A 117 0.37 -11.72 3.82
C PRO A 117 0.04 -11.26 5.24
N ALA A 118 0.56 -10.09 5.65
CA ALA A 118 0.30 -9.50 6.97
C ALA A 118 -1.13 -8.92 7.14
N LEU A 119 -2.04 -9.25 6.23
CA LEU A 119 -3.40 -8.68 6.16
C LEU A 119 -4.20 -8.93 7.45
N LEU A 120 -4.11 -10.16 7.98
CA LEU A 120 -4.85 -10.56 9.19
C LEU A 120 -4.14 -10.16 10.48
N ASP A 121 -2.81 -10.03 10.43
CA ASP A 121 -1.99 -9.66 11.59
C ASP A 121 -2.01 -8.14 11.86
N ASN A 122 -2.15 -7.33 10.80
CA ASN A 122 -2.15 -5.87 10.89
C ASN A 122 -3.02 -5.25 9.79
N LEU A 123 -4.34 -5.40 9.92
CA LEU A 123 -5.30 -4.88 8.93
C LEU A 123 -5.17 -3.37 8.72
N LEU A 124 -4.99 -2.59 9.79
CA LEU A 124 -4.76 -1.14 9.69
C LEU A 124 -3.47 -0.82 8.91
N GLY A 125 -2.40 -1.55 9.17
CA GLY A 125 -1.17 -1.43 8.39
C GLY A 125 -1.35 -1.81 6.93
N ALA A 126 -2.10 -2.87 6.64
CA ALA A 126 -2.38 -3.29 5.27
C ALA A 126 -3.21 -2.26 4.49
N ILE A 127 -4.18 -1.60 5.14
CA ILE A 127 -5.08 -0.65 4.50
C ILE A 127 -4.48 0.76 4.42
N VAL A 128 -3.61 1.17 5.34
CA VAL A 128 -3.07 2.54 5.40
C VAL A 128 -1.58 2.58 5.03
N LEU A 129 -0.76 1.71 5.60
CA LEU A 129 0.69 1.76 5.40
C LEU A 129 1.14 1.14 4.07
N ALA A 130 0.57 0.02 3.66
CA ALA A 130 0.97 -0.61 2.40
C ALA A 130 0.75 0.31 1.17
N PRO A 131 -0.40 1.02 1.05
CA PRO A 131 -0.59 2.01 -0.02
C PRO A 131 0.38 3.19 0.11
N PHE A 132 0.72 3.63 1.32
CA PHE A 132 1.71 4.71 1.52
C PHE A 132 3.07 4.30 0.99
N PHE A 133 3.51 3.08 1.32
CA PHE A 133 4.81 2.59 0.91
C PHE A 133 4.90 2.36 -0.59
N VAL A 134 3.82 1.92 -1.24
CA VAL A 134 3.78 1.85 -2.70
C VAL A 134 3.82 3.25 -3.30
N HIS A 135 3.02 4.19 -2.79
CA HIS A 135 2.98 5.58 -3.27
C HIS A 135 4.35 6.28 -3.17
N ILE A 136 5.05 6.17 -2.03
CA ILE A 136 6.37 6.79 -1.88
C ILE A 136 7.42 6.13 -2.79
N GLU A 137 7.34 4.82 -3.03
CA GLU A 137 8.23 4.09 -3.95
C GLU A 137 7.98 4.52 -5.39
N GLU A 138 6.72 4.72 -5.81
CA GLU A 138 6.37 5.28 -7.12
C GLU A 138 6.97 6.68 -7.29
N LEU A 139 6.84 7.54 -6.27
CA LEU A 139 7.46 8.86 -6.28
C LEU A 139 8.98 8.78 -6.38
N PHE A 140 9.63 7.86 -5.67
CA PHE A 140 11.07 7.64 -5.77
C PHE A 140 11.50 7.20 -7.17
N VAL A 141 10.72 6.33 -7.84
CA VAL A 141 10.94 5.95 -9.24
C VAL A 141 10.81 7.15 -10.18
N LEU A 142 9.91 8.09 -9.87
CA LEU A 142 9.75 9.35 -10.60
C LEU A 142 10.81 10.41 -10.25
N GLY A 143 11.77 10.09 -9.40
CA GLY A 143 12.89 10.98 -9.04
C GLY A 143 12.63 11.88 -7.82
N TYR A 144 11.59 11.61 -7.04
CA TYR A 144 11.37 12.29 -5.77
C TYR A 144 12.52 11.98 -4.79
N ARG A 145 13.14 13.02 -4.20
CA ARG A 145 14.20 12.93 -3.17
C ARG A 145 15.23 11.79 -3.40
N PRO A 146 16.03 11.84 -4.47
CA PRO A 146 16.91 10.73 -4.84
C PRO A 146 17.98 10.43 -3.78
N GLN A 147 18.42 11.43 -3.01
CA GLN A 147 19.33 11.24 -1.88
C GLN A 147 18.67 10.41 -0.77
N LEU A 148 17.43 10.74 -0.40
CA LEU A 148 16.66 9.99 0.60
C LEU A 148 16.42 8.55 0.15
N HIS A 149 16.07 8.35 -1.13
CA HIS A 149 15.88 7.01 -1.68
C HIS A 149 17.18 6.18 -1.60
N LYS A 150 18.34 6.79 -1.90
CA LYS A 150 19.65 6.13 -1.76
C LYS A 150 19.97 5.77 -0.31
N GLU A 151 19.76 6.71 0.63
CA GLU A 151 19.97 6.49 2.06
C GLU A 151 19.07 5.38 2.60
N LEU A 152 17.80 5.37 2.18
CA LEU A 152 16.83 4.34 2.53
C LEU A 152 17.26 2.96 2.04
N ASN A 153 17.68 2.84 0.78
CA ASN A 153 18.16 1.58 0.21
C ASN A 153 19.41 1.04 0.93
N ASN A 154 20.33 1.93 1.31
CA ASN A 154 21.49 1.55 2.12
C ASN A 154 21.05 1.02 3.50
N ALA A 155 20.15 1.73 4.17
CA ALA A 155 19.62 1.32 5.47
C ALA A 155 18.87 -0.02 5.39
N ILE A 156 18.11 -0.26 4.31
CA ILE A 156 17.43 -1.53 4.05
C ILE A 156 18.45 -2.67 3.90
N GLY A 157 19.53 -2.46 3.16
CA GLY A 157 20.60 -3.45 3.00
C GLY A 157 21.28 -3.83 4.32
N VAL A 158 21.54 -2.85 5.19
CA VAL A 158 22.06 -3.07 6.55
C VAL A 158 21.08 -3.91 7.38
N GLU A 159 19.79 -3.56 7.34
CA GLU A 159 18.75 -4.24 8.12
C GLU A 159 18.51 -5.68 7.65
N ILE A 160 18.49 -5.93 6.34
CA ILE A 160 18.43 -7.29 5.76
C ILE A 160 19.60 -8.14 6.26
N THR A 161 20.81 -7.55 6.29
CA THR A 161 22.02 -8.24 6.74
C THR A 161 21.91 -8.61 8.23
N ARG A 162 21.41 -7.68 9.05
CA ARG A 162 21.14 -7.91 10.48
C ARG A 162 20.13 -9.04 10.69
N ILE A 163 19.02 -9.03 9.97
CA ILE A 163 17.97 -10.08 10.05
C ILE A 163 18.54 -11.44 9.66
N ARG A 164 19.26 -11.54 8.54
CA ARG A 164 19.85 -12.80 8.08
C ARG A 164 20.87 -13.37 9.08
N LYS A 165 21.70 -12.50 9.67
CA LYS A 165 22.65 -12.92 10.71
C LYS A 165 21.92 -13.52 11.91
N ALA A 166 20.90 -12.84 12.43
CA ALA A 166 20.11 -13.30 13.57
C ALA A 166 19.40 -14.63 13.28
N GLN A 167 18.81 -14.78 12.09
CA GLN A 167 18.18 -16.04 11.66
C GLN A 167 19.17 -17.20 11.59
N GLY A 168 20.38 -16.95 11.06
CA GLY A 168 21.44 -17.95 10.99
C GLY A 168 21.95 -18.37 12.38
N GLU A 169 22.10 -17.43 13.31
CA GLU A 169 22.47 -17.72 14.70
C GLU A 169 21.40 -18.55 15.41
N ALA A 170 20.12 -18.18 15.25
CA ALA A 170 19.00 -18.93 15.81
C ALA A 170 18.93 -20.37 15.27
N ARG A 171 19.17 -20.56 13.96
CA ARG A 171 19.22 -21.89 13.35
C ARG A 171 20.33 -22.76 13.94
N ARG A 172 21.55 -22.22 14.03
CA ARG A 172 22.69 -22.93 14.64
C ARG A 172 22.45 -23.28 16.11
N ALA A 173 21.80 -22.39 16.87
CA ALA A 173 21.47 -22.65 18.27
C ALA A 173 20.42 -23.78 18.42
N LYS A 174 19.45 -23.87 17.50
CA LYS A 174 18.48 -24.98 17.47
C LYS A 174 19.15 -26.31 17.12
N GLU A 175 20.04 -26.32 16.13
CA GLU A 175 20.81 -27.51 15.73
C GLU A 175 21.66 -28.05 16.89
N LYS A 176 22.35 -27.18 17.64
CA LYS A 176 23.14 -27.56 18.82
C LYS A 176 22.31 -28.12 19.99
N LYS A 177 21.05 -27.72 20.13
CA LYS A 177 20.15 -28.24 21.18
C LYS A 177 19.52 -29.59 20.79
N ALA A 178 19.53 -29.92 19.51
CA ALA A 178 18.98 -31.17 18.98
C ALA A 178 20.02 -32.30 18.88
N GLN A 179 21.31 -31.99 19.10
CA GLN A 179 22.41 -32.93 19.27
C GLN A 179 22.63 -33.22 20.76
#